data_AF-A0A967BNN7-F1
#
_entry.id   AF-A0A967BNN7-F1
#
_cell.length_a   1.000
_cell.length_b   1.000
_cell.length_c   1.000
_cell.angle_alpha   90.00
_cell.angle_beta   90.00
_cell.angle_gamma   90.00
#
_symmetry.space_group_name_H-M   'P 1'
#
loop_
_entity.id
_entity.type
_entity.pdbx_description
1 polymer ?
#
loop_
_entity_poly.entity_id
_entity_poly.type
_entity_poly.pdbx_seq_one_letter_code
_entity_poly.pdbx_strand_id
1 'polypeptide(L)' 'HPVPTHPISGGPDPSRPGKELSCTSCHNPHGSNNSSLLYQEGYGICKKCHNK' A
#
# COMPACT_ATOMS: atom_id res chain seq x y z
N HIS A 1 6.73 -0.46 -6.50
CA HIS A 1 6.46 -1.66 -5.70
C HIS A 1 7.76 -2.12 -5.07
N PRO A 2 8.02 -1.71 -3.82
CA PRO A 2 9.33 -1.12 -3.55
C PRO A 2 10.36 -2.10 -2.99
N VAL A 3 9.99 -3.34 -2.64
CA VAL A 3 10.94 -4.35 -2.17
C VAL A 3 10.64 -5.72 -2.79
N PRO A 4 11.65 -6.53 -3.13
CA PRO A 4 11.49 -7.76 -3.93
C PRO A 4 10.53 -8.83 -3.34
N THR A 5 10.18 -8.73 -2.05
CA THR A 5 9.43 -9.77 -1.32
C THR A 5 8.12 -9.28 -0.68
N HIS A 6 7.73 -8.02 -0.87
CA HIS A 6 6.45 -7.54 -0.32
C HIS A 6 5.30 -7.92 -1.25
N PRO A 7 4.24 -8.60 -0.75
CA PRO A 7 3.10 -8.96 -1.58
C PRO A 7 2.40 -7.70 -2.09
N ILE A 8 2.01 -7.70 -3.36
CA ILE A 8 1.25 -6.61 -3.99
C ILE A 8 -0.11 -7.08 -4.52
N SER A 9 -0.40 -8.38 -4.43
CA SER A 9 -1.66 -9.03 -4.78
C SER A 9 -1.74 -10.39 -4.08
N GLY A 10 -2.95 -10.92 -3.89
CA GLY A 10 -3.21 -12.27 -3.35
C GLY A 10 -2.86 -12.51 -1.88
N GLY A 11 -2.14 -11.58 -1.23
CA GLY A 11 -1.88 -11.59 0.20
C GLY A 11 -2.96 -10.82 0.97
N PRO A 12 -3.19 -11.12 2.27
CA PRO A 12 -4.14 -10.38 3.09
C PRO A 12 -3.71 -8.92 3.25
N ASP A 13 -4.66 -7.99 3.16
CA ASP A 13 -4.45 -6.57 3.40
C ASP A 13 -4.59 -6.26 4.91
N PRO A 14 -3.49 -5.94 5.62
CA PRO A 14 -3.53 -5.69 7.06
C PRO A 14 -4.38 -4.47 7.43
N SER A 15 -4.53 -3.51 6.51
CA SER A 15 -5.36 -2.33 6.70
C SER A 15 -6.85 -2.60 6.45
N ARG A 16 -7.20 -3.73 5.81
CA ARG A 16 -8.57 -4.08 5.42
C ARG A 16 -8.84 -5.57 5.69
N PRO A 17 -9.21 -5.94 6.93
CA PRO A 17 -9.46 -7.33 7.32
C PRO A 17 -10.45 -8.04 6.39
N GLY A 18 -10.12 -9.26 5.97
CA GLY A 18 -10.94 -10.05 5.04
C GLY A 18 -10.84 -9.63 3.57
N LYS A 19 -9.96 -8.68 3.23
CA LYS A 19 -9.64 -8.33 1.84
C LYS A 19 -8.19 -8.64 1.52
N GLU A 20 -7.93 -8.86 0.24
CA GLU A 20 -6.58 -9.01 -0.29
C GLU A 20 -5.97 -7.64 -0.64
N LEU A 21 -4.65 -7.61 -0.69
CA LEU A 21 -3.89 -6.50 -1.23
C LEU A 21 -4.28 -6.27 -2.69
N SER A 22 -4.46 -4.99 -3.02
CA SER A 22 -4.90 -4.53 -4.32
C SER A 22 -4.17 -3.25 -4.68
N CYS A 23 -4.27 -2.80 -5.93
CA CYS A 23 -3.68 -1.53 -6.36
C CYS A 23 -4.10 -0.38 -5.44
N THR A 24 -5.37 -0.37 -4.98
CA THR A 24 -5.92 0.69 -4.12
C THR A 24 -5.52 0.56 -2.65
N SER A 25 -4.77 -0.48 -2.26
CA SER A 25 -4.17 -0.57 -0.91
C SER A 25 -3.07 0.47 -0.73
N CYS A 26 -2.37 0.81 -1.82
CA CYS A 26 -1.25 1.76 -1.83
C CYS A 26 -1.54 3.02 -2.64
N HIS A 27 -2.34 2.92 -3.71
CA HIS A 27 -2.62 4.00 -4.65
C HIS A 27 -4.03 4.59 -4.46
N ASN A 28 -4.16 5.90 -4.70
CA ASN A 28 -5.43 6.61 -4.75
C ASN A 28 -5.93 6.74 -6.20
N PRO A 29 -7.06 6.12 -6.59
CA PRO A 29 -7.58 6.22 -7.95
C PRO A 29 -8.10 7.62 -8.30
N HIS A 30 -8.41 8.46 -7.31
CA HIS A 30 -8.89 9.83 -7.53
C HIS A 30 -7.76 10.86 -7.58
N GLY A 31 -6.51 10.44 -7.42
CA GLY A 31 -5.34 11.33 -7.44
C GLY A 31 -4.67 11.49 -6.07
N SER A 32 -3.39 11.86 -6.10
CA SER A 32 -2.60 12.21 -4.92
C SER A 32 -1.48 13.16 -5.34
N ASN A 33 -1.03 14.01 -4.40
CA ASN A 33 0.13 14.89 -4.59
C ASN A 33 1.46 14.12 -4.58
N ASN A 34 1.42 12.84 -4.23
CA ASN A 34 2.58 11.97 -4.16
C ASN A 34 2.82 11.26 -5.49
N SER A 35 4.08 10.91 -5.72
CA SER A 35 4.54 10.15 -6.88
C SER A 35 3.72 8.88 -7.07
N SER A 36 3.36 8.56 -8.32
CA SER A 36 2.55 7.38 -8.66
C SER A 36 1.20 7.31 -7.94
N LEU A 37 0.62 8.44 -7.52
CA LEU A 37 -0.66 8.49 -6.82
C LEU A 37 -0.68 7.79 -5.45
N LEU A 38 0.46 7.69 -4.77
CA LEU A 38 0.55 6.99 -3.48
C LEU A 38 -0.17 7.73 -2.36
N TYR A 39 -0.75 7.00 -1.40
CA TYR A 39 -1.30 7.64 -0.19
C TYR A 39 -0.22 8.28 0.70
N GLN A 40 1.00 7.71 0.72
CA GLN A 40 2.17 8.24 1.44
C GLN A 40 3.44 7.91 0.68
N GLU A 41 4.46 8.76 0.79
CA GLU A 41 5.77 8.55 0.16
C GLU A 41 6.79 7.88 1.08
N GLY A 42 7.82 7.29 0.46
CA GLY A 42 8.96 6.70 1.15
C GLY A 42 8.55 5.70 2.22
N TYR A 43 9.15 5.81 3.41
CA TYR A 43 8.87 4.92 4.53
C TYR A 43 7.46 5.06 5.11
N GLY A 44 6.74 6.14 4.80
CA GLY A 44 5.37 6.37 5.26
C GLY A 44 4.43 5.23 4.83
N ILE A 45 4.59 4.72 3.60
CA ILE A 45 3.72 3.65 3.08
C ILE A 45 3.90 2.33 3.84
N CYS A 46 5.11 2.02 4.28
CA CYS A 46 5.40 0.81 5.05
C CYS A 46 4.68 0.82 6.40
N LYS A 47 4.65 2.00 7.04
CA LYS A 47 3.93 2.24 8.30
C LYS A 47 2.42 2.23 8.17
N LYS A 48 1.84 2.02 6.99
CA LYS A 48 0.39 1.75 6.92
C LYS A 48 0.03 0.38 7.46
N CYS A 49 0.95 -0.58 7.34
CA CYS A 49 0.73 -1.97 7.74
C CYS A 49 1.71 -2.43 8.83
N HIS A 50 2.90 -1.83 8.92
CA HIS A 50 3.92 -2.17 9.89
C HIS A 50 4.04 -1.07 10.96
N ASN A 51 3.25 -1.16 12.03
CA ASN A 51 3.24 -0.21 13.16
C ASN A 51 4.16 -0.64 14.31
N LYS A 52 5.36 -1.15 14.01
CA LYS A 52 6.40 -1.44 15.00
C LYS A 52 7.59 -0.53 14.81
#